data_AF-A0A353N8W4-F1
#
_entry.id   AF-A0A353N8W4-F1
#
_cell.length_a   1.000
_cell.length_b   1.000
_cell.length_c   1.000
_cell.angle_alpha   90.00
_cell.angle_beta   90.00
_cell.angle_gamma   90.00
#
_symmetry.space_group_name_H-M   'P 1'
#
loop_
_entity.id
_entity.type
_entity.pdbx_description
1 polymer ?
#
loop_
_entity_poly.entity_id
_entity_poly.type
_entity_poly.pdbx_seq_one_letter_code
_entity_poly.pdbx_strand_id
1 'polypeptide(L)'
;VDRGLMQKVLVSEGATIIKAAGNLAYPLGLRTEKLARQIETLAKANGLPFETIAGAGADPLTMLGAGYRNNVPVLVSIPQLVGGGAVGLALADSISITERSTKIARMLGSASMIIESAVALTQEIHDGPFERYTGHGIWADWEGYYTYSLAGKTLVRIDLDHNLELAWQKQRESNIVQEAIAKGLPKTKLTGVPFRMEMSGFSRLPGSIPIIADIGTIWPILAWQVSQRLELKLDYISYPQSTVEGQLMRDWIVKEVKFADREKMFAAFRK
;
A
#
# COMPACT_ATOMS: atom_id res chain seq x y z
N VAL A 1 -1.60 28.90 -4.66
CA VAL A 1 -0.83 28.11 -5.65
C VAL A 1 0.27 29.00 -6.16
N ASP A 2 1.53 28.55 -6.16
CA ASP A 2 2.65 29.36 -6.64
C ASP A 2 2.73 29.30 -8.17
N ARG A 3 2.11 30.28 -8.81
CA ARG A 3 2.05 30.37 -10.28
C ARG A 3 3.42 30.65 -10.91
N GLY A 4 4.33 31.30 -10.18
CA GLY A 4 5.66 31.64 -10.67
C GLY A 4 6.54 30.39 -10.80
N LEU A 5 6.48 29.49 -9.81
CA LEU A 5 7.19 28.21 -9.88
C LEU A 5 6.59 27.30 -10.96
N MET A 6 5.26 27.24 -11.09
CA MET A 6 4.60 26.47 -12.16
C MET A 6 5.06 26.92 -13.55
N GLN A 7 5.08 28.23 -13.80
CA GLN A 7 5.53 28.78 -15.08
C GLN A 7 6.99 28.40 -15.36
N LYS A 8 7.87 28.53 -14.35
CA LYS A 8 9.28 28.15 -14.46
C LYS A 8 9.47 26.67 -14.80
N VAL A 9 8.71 25.78 -14.17
CA VAL A 9 8.75 24.33 -14.47
C VAL A 9 8.25 24.05 -15.89
N LEU A 10 7.16 24.67 -16.32
CA LEU A 10 6.59 24.49 -17.66
C LEU A 10 7.51 24.97 -18.80
N VAL A 11 8.35 25.98 -18.55
CA VAL A 11 9.31 26.50 -19.54
C VAL A 11 10.73 25.93 -19.40
N SER A 12 10.97 25.06 -18.41
CA SER A 12 12.29 24.48 -18.19
C SER A 12 12.59 23.40 -19.25
N GLU A 13 13.72 23.52 -19.95
CA GLU A 13 14.21 22.47 -20.83
C GLU A 13 14.69 21.27 -20.01
N GLY A 14 14.00 20.14 -20.11
CA GLY A 14 14.52 18.90 -19.56
C GLY A 14 13.52 17.76 -19.44
N ALA A 15 13.84 16.66 -20.12
CA ALA A 15 13.54 15.29 -19.70
C ALA A 15 14.32 14.91 -18.42
N THR A 16 14.46 15.86 -17.48
CA THR A 16 15.09 15.61 -16.18
C THR A 16 14.12 14.78 -15.38
N ILE A 17 14.34 13.46 -15.37
CA ILE A 17 13.70 12.56 -14.42
C ILE A 17 14.23 12.96 -13.05
N ILE A 18 13.57 13.92 -12.42
CA ILE A 18 13.57 13.99 -10.96
C ILE A 18 12.85 12.70 -10.58
N LYS A 19 13.61 11.69 -10.13
CA LYS A 19 13.05 10.48 -9.54
C LYS A 19 12.33 10.91 -8.27
N ALA A 20 11.13 11.45 -8.43
CA ALA A 20 10.11 11.33 -7.42
C ALA A 20 9.99 9.82 -7.22
N ALA A 21 10.54 9.32 -6.12
CA ALA A 21 10.41 7.93 -5.72
C ALA A 21 8.95 7.51 -5.95
N GLY A 22 8.65 6.28 -6.40
CA GLY A 22 7.29 5.91 -6.86
C GLY A 22 6.16 6.16 -5.85
N ASN A 23 6.53 6.35 -4.59
CA ASN A 23 5.71 6.71 -3.43
C ASN A 23 5.47 8.24 -3.24
N LEU A 24 6.14 9.07 -4.03
CA LEU A 24 5.87 10.49 -4.27
C LEU A 24 4.88 10.69 -5.43
N ALA A 25 4.20 9.62 -5.88
CA ALA A 25 3.10 9.74 -6.83
C ALA A 25 2.06 10.72 -6.29
N TYR A 26 1.74 11.70 -7.13
CA TYR A 26 0.73 12.74 -7.01
C TYR A 26 -0.32 12.51 -5.88
N PRO A 27 -0.52 13.47 -4.96
CA PRO A 27 -0.37 14.90 -5.21
C PRO A 27 0.77 15.50 -4.39
N LEU A 28 1.96 15.61 -4.99
CA LEU A 28 2.97 16.55 -4.53
C LEU A 28 2.44 17.97 -4.64
N GLY A 29 2.77 18.78 -3.65
CA GLY A 29 2.49 20.20 -3.70
C GLY A 29 2.16 20.76 -2.33
N LEU A 30 2.60 22.00 -2.11
CA LEU A 30 2.41 22.71 -0.85
C LEU A 30 0.95 22.75 -0.37
N ARG A 31 -0.03 22.66 -1.30
CA ARG A 31 -1.45 22.53 -0.96
C ARG A 31 -1.73 21.26 -0.16
N THR A 32 -1.28 20.10 -0.66
CA THR A 32 -1.48 18.80 0.01
C THR A 32 -0.75 18.77 1.34
N GLU A 33 0.50 19.24 1.38
CA GLU A 33 1.30 19.29 2.61
C GLU A 33 0.64 20.17 3.69
N LYS A 34 0.06 21.32 3.30
CA LYS A 34 -0.69 22.19 4.23
C LYS A 34 -2.01 21.57 4.67
N LEU A 35 -2.76 20.96 3.75
CA LEU A 35 -4.02 20.30 4.06
C LEU A 35 -3.80 19.12 5.02
N ALA A 36 -2.69 18.39 4.88
CA ALA A 36 -2.36 17.28 5.76
C ALA A 36 -2.28 17.69 7.24
N ARG A 37 -1.68 18.84 7.56
CA ARG A 37 -1.65 19.35 8.96
C ARG A 37 -3.04 19.71 9.50
N GLN A 38 -3.95 20.12 8.61
CA GLN A 38 -5.35 20.37 9.01
C GLN A 38 -6.11 19.05 9.23
N ILE A 39 -5.88 18.06 8.36
CA ILE A 39 -6.41 16.70 8.52
C ILE A 39 -5.93 16.10 9.85
N GLU A 40 -4.63 16.20 10.16
CA GLU A 40 -4.05 15.75 11.44
C GLU A 40 -4.75 16.39 12.64
N THR A 41 -4.99 17.69 12.59
CA THR A 41 -5.67 18.41 13.69
C THR A 41 -7.09 17.87 13.90
N LEU A 42 -7.86 17.68 12.82
CA LEU A 42 -9.20 17.10 12.90
C LEU A 42 -9.18 15.63 13.34
N ALA A 43 -8.19 14.85 12.88
CA ALA A 43 -7.99 13.45 13.24
C ALA A 43 -7.77 13.31 14.75
N LYS A 44 -6.84 14.10 15.31
CA LYS A 44 -6.58 14.16 16.75
C LYS A 44 -7.82 14.59 17.54
N ALA A 45 -8.51 15.64 17.10
CA ALA A 45 -9.71 16.16 17.77
C ALA A 45 -10.88 15.15 17.80
N ASN A 46 -10.91 14.22 16.83
CA ASN A 46 -11.97 13.22 16.72
C ASN A 46 -11.52 11.81 17.17
N GLY A 47 -10.25 11.59 17.48
CA GLY A 47 -9.71 10.27 17.80
C GLY A 47 -9.77 9.29 16.63
N LEU A 48 -9.66 9.79 15.40
CA LEU A 48 -9.77 9.01 14.17
C LEU A 48 -8.45 8.98 13.40
N PRO A 49 -8.18 7.94 12.58
CA PRO A 49 -7.03 7.94 11.67
C PRO A 49 -7.09 9.07 10.65
N PHE A 50 -5.93 9.57 10.23
CA PHE A 50 -5.78 10.56 9.15
C PHE A 50 -6.60 10.19 7.91
N GLU A 51 -6.54 8.92 7.51
CA GLU A 51 -7.14 8.38 6.29
C GLU A 51 -8.66 8.50 6.30
N THR A 52 -9.30 8.28 7.45
CA THR A 52 -10.75 8.43 7.62
C THR A 52 -11.17 9.88 7.43
N ILE A 53 -10.44 10.83 8.03
CA ILE A 53 -10.73 12.26 7.89
C ILE A 53 -10.50 12.72 6.45
N ALA A 54 -9.37 12.34 5.86
CA ALA A 54 -9.03 12.67 4.47
C ALA A 54 -10.08 12.12 3.48
N GLY A 55 -10.57 10.91 3.73
CA GLY A 55 -11.57 10.23 2.89
C GLY A 55 -12.90 10.99 2.78
N ALA A 56 -13.33 11.71 3.82
CA ALA A 56 -14.56 12.51 3.75
C ALA A 56 -14.49 13.66 2.72
N GLY A 57 -13.30 14.26 2.59
CA GLY A 57 -13.02 15.29 1.59
C GLY A 57 -12.62 14.73 0.23
N ALA A 58 -12.14 13.48 0.17
CA ALA A 58 -11.61 12.90 -1.05
C ALA A 58 -12.70 12.61 -2.11
N ASP A 59 -12.28 12.66 -3.38
CA ASP A 59 -13.13 12.32 -4.50
C ASP A 59 -13.52 10.82 -4.45
N PRO A 60 -14.79 10.46 -4.77
CA PRO A 60 -15.26 9.08 -4.70
C PRO A 60 -14.45 8.07 -5.51
N LEU A 61 -13.78 8.53 -6.57
CA LEU A 61 -12.97 7.66 -7.44
C LEU A 61 -11.57 7.40 -6.88
N THR A 62 -11.19 8.07 -5.79
CA THR A 62 -9.95 7.78 -5.05
C THR A 62 -10.20 6.70 -4.02
N MET A 63 -9.17 5.90 -3.70
CA MET A 63 -9.26 4.84 -2.69
C MET A 63 -9.73 5.37 -1.31
N LEU A 64 -9.24 6.53 -0.87
CA LEU A 64 -9.69 7.16 0.39
C LEU A 64 -11.17 7.58 0.33
N GLY A 65 -11.60 8.19 -0.77
CA GLY A 65 -12.99 8.64 -0.94
C GLY A 65 -13.97 7.48 -1.09
N ALA A 66 -13.61 6.46 -1.86
CA ALA A 66 -14.37 5.22 -1.99
C ALA A 66 -14.45 4.49 -0.63
N GLY A 67 -13.32 4.35 0.07
CA GLY A 67 -13.23 3.69 1.36
C GLY A 67 -14.14 4.36 2.40
N TYR A 68 -14.06 5.69 2.52
CA TYR A 68 -14.90 6.46 3.43
C TYR A 68 -16.40 6.26 3.16
N ARG A 69 -16.82 6.34 1.89
CA ARG A 69 -18.25 6.24 1.52
C ARG A 69 -18.84 4.86 1.74
N ASN A 70 -18.02 3.82 1.53
CA ASN A 70 -18.46 2.43 1.67
C ASN A 70 -18.14 1.85 3.05
N ASN A 71 -17.67 2.66 3.99
CA ASN A 71 -17.22 2.23 5.32
C ASN A 71 -16.18 1.08 5.25
N VAL A 72 -15.29 1.16 4.26
CA VAL A 72 -14.17 0.23 4.08
C VAL A 72 -12.92 0.89 4.64
N PRO A 73 -12.22 0.25 5.59
CA PRO A 73 -11.02 0.82 6.18
C PRO A 73 -9.90 0.93 5.14
N VAL A 74 -9.28 2.11 5.08
CA VAL A 74 -8.07 2.36 4.29
C VAL A 74 -7.04 2.92 5.26
N LEU A 75 -5.90 2.25 5.39
CA LEU A 75 -4.84 2.62 6.30
C LEU A 75 -3.48 2.51 5.62
N VAL A 76 -2.62 3.48 5.88
CA VAL A 76 -1.21 3.44 5.53
C VAL A 76 -0.45 2.75 6.65
N SER A 77 0.33 1.72 6.31
CA SER A 77 1.17 0.99 7.26
C SER A 77 2.49 1.69 7.56
N ILE A 78 3.17 2.21 6.54
CA ILE A 78 4.49 2.86 6.65
C ILE A 78 4.39 4.34 6.24
N PRO A 79 4.15 5.27 7.18
CA PRO A 79 3.92 6.69 6.88
C PRO A 79 5.12 7.41 6.26
N GLN A 80 6.34 6.93 6.54
CA GLN A 80 7.61 7.55 6.13
C GLN A 80 7.78 7.66 4.61
N LEU A 81 7.05 6.83 3.86
CA LEU A 81 7.11 6.80 2.41
C LEU A 81 5.99 7.62 1.76
N VAL A 82 5.25 8.45 2.50
CA VAL A 82 4.06 9.15 1.95
C VAL A 82 4.28 10.66 1.80
N GLY A 83 4.03 11.15 0.58
CA GLY A 83 4.06 12.58 0.24
C GLY A 83 5.46 13.19 0.30
N GLY A 84 5.55 14.52 0.19
CA GLY A 84 6.82 15.26 0.18
C GLY A 84 7.45 15.50 1.55
N GLY A 85 6.86 14.94 2.62
CA GLY A 85 7.34 15.01 3.99
C GLY A 85 6.23 15.25 5.01
N ALA A 86 5.47 16.35 4.90
CA ALA A 86 4.48 16.70 5.91
C ALA A 86 3.25 15.80 5.89
N VAL A 87 2.86 15.24 4.74
CA VAL A 87 1.78 14.24 4.67
C VAL A 87 2.10 13.00 5.51
N GLY A 88 3.26 12.38 5.29
CA GLY A 88 3.70 11.21 6.05
C GLY A 88 3.81 11.50 7.54
N LEU A 89 4.37 12.65 7.92
CA LEU A 89 4.42 13.10 9.31
C LEU A 89 3.03 13.28 9.92
N ALA A 90 2.14 14.01 9.25
CA ALA A 90 0.76 14.24 9.70
C ALA A 90 -0.03 12.92 9.87
N LEU A 91 0.20 11.96 8.98
CA LEU A 91 -0.40 10.63 9.05
C LEU A 91 0.13 9.84 10.25
N ALA A 92 1.45 9.86 10.47
CA ALA A 92 2.09 9.24 11.63
C ALA A 92 1.64 9.89 12.95
N ASP A 93 1.49 11.21 12.97
CA ASP A 93 1.14 11.98 14.16
C ASP A 93 -0.36 11.88 14.51
N SER A 94 -1.22 11.47 13.57
CA SER A 94 -2.69 11.47 13.74
C SER A 94 -3.21 10.54 14.84
N ILE A 95 -2.55 9.39 15.02
CA ILE A 95 -2.83 8.38 16.03
C ILE A 95 -1.49 7.77 16.46
N SER A 96 -1.43 7.18 17.66
CA SER A 96 -0.19 6.53 18.10
C SER A 96 0.18 5.37 17.17
N ILE A 97 1.48 5.06 17.09
CA ILE A 97 1.97 3.89 16.34
C ILE A 97 1.30 2.60 16.84
N THR A 98 1.11 2.46 18.15
CA THR A 98 0.41 1.32 18.77
C THR A 98 -1.01 1.18 18.23
N GLU A 99 -1.79 2.27 18.22
CA GLU A 99 -3.17 2.26 17.72
C GLU A 99 -3.20 1.92 16.22
N ARG A 100 -2.31 2.52 15.43
CA ARG A 100 -2.18 2.24 13.99
C ARG A 100 -1.87 0.76 13.74
N SER A 101 -0.87 0.23 14.43
CA SER A 101 -0.50 -1.19 14.36
C SER A 101 -1.66 -2.10 14.76
N THR A 102 -2.42 -1.76 15.81
CA THR A 102 -3.57 -2.56 16.24
C THR A 102 -4.68 -2.55 15.18
N LYS A 103 -4.97 -1.39 14.57
CA LYS A 103 -5.98 -1.31 13.50
C LYS A 103 -5.59 -2.12 12.27
N ILE A 104 -4.32 -2.05 11.85
CA ILE A 104 -3.79 -2.85 10.74
C ILE A 104 -3.87 -4.34 11.07
N ALA A 105 -3.44 -4.74 12.27
CA ALA A 105 -3.51 -6.12 12.73
C ALA A 105 -4.96 -6.66 12.73
N ARG A 106 -5.94 -5.86 13.13
CA ARG A 106 -7.36 -6.23 13.06
C ARG A 106 -7.84 -6.39 11.62
N MET A 107 -7.48 -5.45 10.74
CA MET A 107 -7.83 -5.50 9.31
C MET A 107 -7.28 -6.77 8.66
N LEU A 108 -5.97 -7.03 8.80
CA LEU A 108 -5.31 -8.23 8.26
C LEU A 108 -5.80 -9.51 8.93
N GLY A 109 -6.04 -9.47 10.24
CA GLY A 109 -6.59 -10.58 11.00
C GLY A 109 -7.97 -11.01 10.51
N SER A 110 -8.83 -10.04 10.14
CA SER A 110 -10.18 -10.31 9.62
C SER A 110 -10.21 -10.80 8.16
N ALA A 111 -9.13 -10.59 7.40
CA ALA A 111 -9.09 -10.94 5.98
C ALA A 111 -8.96 -12.46 5.77
N SER A 112 -9.76 -13.03 4.88
CA SER A 112 -9.60 -14.41 4.41
C SER A 112 -8.47 -14.54 3.37
N MET A 113 -8.25 -13.47 2.61
CA MET A 113 -7.23 -13.37 1.57
C MET A 113 -6.58 -11.99 1.64
N ILE A 114 -5.27 -11.95 1.43
CA ILE A 114 -4.48 -10.72 1.35
C ILE A 114 -3.89 -10.65 -0.06
N ILE A 115 -3.98 -9.48 -0.70
CA ILE A 115 -3.38 -9.24 -2.01
C ILE A 115 -2.31 -8.16 -1.87
N GLU A 116 -1.07 -8.54 -2.11
CA GLU A 116 0.07 -7.64 -2.24
C GLU A 116 0.31 -7.30 -3.71
N SER A 117 0.45 -6.01 -4.02
CA SER A 117 0.63 -5.56 -5.39
C SER A 117 1.57 -4.34 -5.44
N ALA A 118 2.33 -4.18 -6.53
CA ALA A 118 3.19 -3.01 -6.78
C ALA A 118 4.21 -2.76 -5.66
N VAL A 119 4.91 -3.81 -5.24
CA VAL A 119 5.95 -3.73 -4.21
C VAL A 119 7.13 -2.89 -4.73
N ALA A 120 7.16 -1.60 -4.40
CA ALA A 120 8.12 -0.65 -4.96
C ALA A 120 9.58 -0.95 -4.55
N LEU A 121 9.75 -1.41 -3.30
CA LEU A 121 11.01 -1.77 -2.66
C LEU A 121 10.65 -2.72 -1.51
N THR A 122 10.52 -4.02 -1.77
CA THR A 122 10.56 -5.11 -0.75
C THR A 122 9.85 -4.83 0.57
N GLN A 123 8.73 -4.12 0.50
CA GLN A 123 7.78 -4.01 1.58
C GLN A 123 7.03 -5.33 1.59
N GLU A 124 7.66 -6.29 2.24
CA GLU A 124 7.05 -7.52 2.68
C GLU A 124 6.00 -7.15 3.71
N ILE A 125 4.84 -7.81 3.68
CA ILE A 125 3.99 -7.89 4.86
C ILE A 125 4.77 -8.71 5.92
N HIS A 126 5.70 -8.02 6.58
CA HIS A 126 6.21 -8.30 7.90
C HIS A 126 5.44 -7.41 8.87
N ASP A 127 4.10 -7.47 8.82
CA ASP A 127 3.20 -6.59 9.56
C ASP A 127 3.13 -6.95 11.06
N GLY A 128 4.31 -7.21 11.63
CA GLY A 128 4.61 -6.76 12.97
C GLY A 128 4.16 -5.31 13.22
N PRO A 129 4.04 -4.90 14.48
CA PRO A 129 4.50 -5.63 15.65
C PRO A 129 3.52 -6.72 16.13
N PHE A 130 2.38 -6.98 15.47
CA PHE A 130 1.32 -7.84 16.03
C PHE A 130 1.05 -9.14 15.26
N GLU A 131 1.86 -9.46 14.25
CA GLU A 131 1.76 -10.70 13.49
C GLU A 131 2.56 -11.84 14.16
N ARG A 132 1.91 -12.96 14.48
CA ARG A 132 2.53 -14.05 15.26
C ARG A 132 3.24 -15.13 14.45
N TYR A 133 2.78 -15.45 13.25
CA TYR A 133 3.29 -16.58 12.46
C TYR A 133 4.74 -16.38 12.01
N THR A 134 5.12 -15.13 11.76
CA THR A 134 6.49 -14.71 11.41
C THR A 134 7.30 -14.28 12.65
N GLY A 135 6.69 -14.29 13.84
CA GLY A 135 7.34 -14.08 15.12
C GLY A 135 7.35 -12.64 15.66
N HIS A 136 6.78 -11.66 14.95
CA HIS A 136 6.83 -10.26 15.37
C HIS A 136 5.92 -9.95 16.58
N GLY A 137 4.79 -10.64 16.69
CA GLY A 137 3.74 -10.42 17.70
C GLY A 137 3.86 -11.23 18.97
N ILE A 138 4.92 -12.01 19.17
CA ILE A 138 5.02 -12.93 20.32
C ILE A 138 4.95 -12.20 21.67
N TRP A 139 5.70 -11.11 21.82
CA TRP A 139 5.71 -10.34 23.07
C TRP A 139 4.44 -9.53 23.27
N ALA A 140 3.88 -8.98 22.19
CA ALA A 140 2.60 -8.28 22.26
C ALA A 140 1.46 -9.23 22.68
N ASP A 141 1.47 -10.48 22.20
CA ASP A 141 0.54 -11.53 22.63
C ASP A 141 0.69 -11.81 24.13
N TRP A 142 1.94 -11.92 24.60
CA TRP A 142 2.27 -12.16 26.00
C TRP A 142 1.77 -11.02 26.93
N GLU A 143 1.85 -9.78 26.48
CA GLU A 143 1.37 -8.60 27.22
C GLU A 143 -0.14 -8.36 27.08
N GLY A 144 -0.87 -9.20 26.33
CA GLY A 144 -2.33 -9.12 26.19
C GLY A 144 -2.82 -8.11 25.15
N TYR A 145 -1.94 -7.63 24.25
CA TYR A 145 -2.37 -6.83 23.10
C TYR A 145 -3.13 -7.69 22.09
N TYR A 146 -3.94 -7.04 21.25
CA TYR A 146 -4.52 -7.74 20.11
C TYR A 146 -3.42 -8.11 19.11
N THR A 147 -3.32 -9.40 18.81
CA THR A 147 -2.44 -9.96 17.79
C THR A 147 -3.23 -10.67 16.70
N TYR A 148 -2.60 -10.90 15.56
CA TYR A 148 -3.17 -11.72 14.49
C TYR A 148 -2.13 -12.72 13.99
N SER A 149 -2.58 -13.66 13.16
CA SER A 149 -1.71 -14.68 12.58
C SER A 149 -1.98 -14.80 11.10
N LEU A 150 -0.92 -14.84 10.30
CA LEU A 150 -0.97 -15.18 8.89
C LEU A 150 -1.10 -16.70 8.67
N ALA A 151 -1.02 -17.52 9.72
CA ALA A 151 -1.22 -18.96 9.63
C ALA A 151 -2.56 -19.30 8.95
N GLY A 152 -2.51 -20.10 7.89
CA GLY A 152 -3.68 -20.55 7.14
C GLY A 152 -4.36 -19.48 6.27
N LYS A 153 -3.80 -18.25 6.18
CA LYS A 153 -4.30 -17.22 5.26
C LYS A 153 -3.71 -17.41 3.86
N THR A 154 -4.50 -17.06 2.84
CA THR A 154 -4.03 -17.02 1.45
C THR A 154 -3.45 -15.66 1.14
N LEU A 155 -2.19 -15.63 0.70
CA LEU A 155 -1.50 -14.44 0.22
C LEU A 155 -1.33 -14.52 -1.30
N VAL A 156 -1.86 -13.55 -2.03
CA VAL A 156 -1.59 -13.37 -3.47
C VAL A 156 -0.58 -12.25 -3.61
N ARG A 157 0.56 -12.51 -4.27
CA ARG A 157 1.61 -11.51 -4.46
C ARG A 157 1.85 -11.27 -5.94
N ILE A 158 1.61 -10.04 -6.39
CA ILE A 158 1.83 -9.59 -7.78
C ILE A 158 3.12 -8.76 -7.83
N ASP A 159 4.11 -9.25 -8.58
CA ASP A 159 5.44 -8.64 -8.67
C ASP A 159 6.06 -8.96 -10.05
N LEU A 160 7.11 -8.22 -10.44
CA LEU A 160 7.86 -8.45 -11.69
C LEU A 160 9.10 -9.33 -11.48
N ASP A 161 9.48 -9.62 -10.23
CA ASP A 161 10.69 -10.40 -9.94
C ASP A 161 10.51 -11.90 -10.19
N HIS A 162 11.11 -12.41 -11.27
CA HIS A 162 11.10 -13.84 -11.61
C HIS A 162 11.77 -14.72 -10.53
N ASN A 163 12.61 -14.14 -9.66
CA ASN A 163 13.19 -14.88 -8.54
C ASN A 163 12.14 -15.36 -7.53
N LEU A 164 10.96 -14.73 -7.48
CA LEU A 164 9.85 -15.18 -6.64
C LEU A 164 9.33 -16.56 -7.07
N GLU A 165 9.29 -16.86 -8.37
CA GLU A 165 8.91 -18.20 -8.86
C GLU A 165 9.92 -19.22 -8.40
N LEU A 166 11.19 -18.94 -8.64
CA LEU A 166 12.29 -19.86 -8.36
C LEU A 166 12.34 -20.18 -6.86
N ALA A 167 12.11 -19.19 -6.01
CA ALA A 167 12.08 -19.40 -4.57
C ALA A 167 10.80 -20.13 -4.10
N TRP A 168 9.64 -19.84 -4.70
CA TRP A 168 8.39 -20.55 -4.44
C TRP A 168 8.46 -22.04 -4.84
N GLN A 169 9.02 -22.35 -6.02
CA GLN A 169 9.24 -23.73 -6.49
C GLN A 169 10.20 -24.46 -5.56
N LYS A 170 11.36 -23.87 -5.25
CA LYS A 170 12.37 -24.46 -4.34
C LYS A 170 11.84 -24.73 -2.93
N GLN A 171 10.93 -23.90 -2.42
CA GLN A 171 10.27 -24.10 -1.12
C GLN A 171 9.36 -25.35 -1.13
N ARG A 172 8.71 -25.65 -2.25
CA ARG A 172 7.84 -26.82 -2.39
C ARG A 172 8.62 -28.11 -2.69
N GLU A 173 9.74 -27.99 -3.37
CA GLU A 173 10.57 -29.13 -3.79
C GLU A 173 11.59 -29.55 -2.72
N SER A 174 11.97 -28.66 -1.79
CA SER A 174 13.01 -28.97 -0.81
C SER A 174 12.83 -28.30 0.55
N ASN A 175 13.04 -29.06 1.64
CA ASN A 175 13.20 -28.54 3.00
C ASN A 175 14.53 -27.80 3.22
N ILE A 176 15.39 -27.70 2.18
CA ILE A 176 16.75 -27.12 2.26
C ILE A 176 16.73 -25.71 2.84
N VAL A 177 15.70 -24.92 2.53
CA VAL A 177 15.55 -23.56 3.07
C VAL A 177 15.30 -23.57 4.57
N GLN A 178 14.38 -24.42 5.05
CA GLN A 178 14.07 -24.51 6.48
C GLN A 178 15.24 -25.11 7.27
N GLU A 179 15.89 -26.14 6.72
CA GLU A 179 17.09 -26.73 7.34
C GLU A 179 18.27 -25.76 7.41
N ALA A 180 18.47 -24.94 6.38
CA ALA A 180 19.52 -23.92 6.36
C ALA A 180 19.28 -22.83 7.41
N ILE A 181 18.01 -22.43 7.62
CA ILE A 181 17.62 -21.49 8.68
C ILE A 181 17.88 -22.11 10.05
N ALA A 182 17.46 -23.36 10.28
CA ALA A 182 17.71 -24.08 11.52
C ALA A 182 19.21 -24.23 11.84
N LYS A 183 20.05 -24.34 10.80
CA LYS A 183 21.52 -24.44 10.90
C LYS A 183 22.24 -23.08 10.88
N GLY A 184 21.52 -21.96 10.80
CA GLY A 184 22.09 -20.60 10.80
C GLY A 184 22.96 -20.27 9.57
N LEU A 185 22.76 -20.95 8.43
CA LEU A 185 23.60 -20.78 7.24
C LEU A 185 23.19 -19.54 6.42
N PRO A 186 24.14 -18.86 5.74
CA PRO A 186 23.82 -17.71 4.89
C PRO A 186 22.92 -18.12 3.71
N LYS A 187 21.71 -17.54 3.65
CA LYS A 187 20.65 -17.85 2.66
C LYS A 187 21.09 -17.66 1.21
N THR A 188 22.04 -16.76 0.98
CA THR A 188 22.56 -16.38 -0.34
C THR A 188 23.51 -17.42 -0.95
N LYS A 189 24.28 -18.14 -0.13
CA LYS A 189 25.25 -19.13 -0.61
C LYS A 189 24.60 -20.43 -1.08
N LEU A 190 23.39 -20.74 -0.63
CA LEU A 190 22.72 -22.03 -0.89
C LEU A 190 21.83 -22.01 -2.14
N THR A 191 21.29 -20.85 -2.51
CA THR A 191 20.24 -20.76 -3.54
C THR A 191 20.73 -20.25 -4.89
N GLY A 192 21.91 -19.60 -4.94
CA GLY A 192 22.53 -19.06 -6.16
C GLY A 192 21.81 -17.84 -6.76
N VAL A 193 20.74 -17.37 -6.13
CA VAL A 193 19.95 -16.22 -6.56
C VAL A 193 20.57 -14.96 -5.94
N PRO A 194 20.84 -13.88 -6.71
CA PRO A 194 21.34 -12.62 -6.17
C PRO A 194 20.29 -12.02 -5.23
N PHE A 195 20.45 -12.31 -3.95
CA PHE A 195 19.67 -11.71 -2.88
C PHE A 195 19.96 -10.20 -2.83
N ARG A 196 18.92 -9.38 -3.01
CA ARG A 196 18.89 -8.11 -2.29
C ARG A 196 18.77 -8.45 -0.81
N MET A 197 19.37 -7.66 0.08
CA MET A 197 19.47 -7.89 1.54
C MET A 197 18.11 -7.92 2.29
N GLU A 198 17.03 -8.28 1.61
CA GLU A 198 15.66 -8.22 2.08
C GLU A 198 15.09 -9.64 2.11
N MET A 199 14.23 -9.87 3.09
CA MET A 199 14.05 -11.15 3.73
C MET A 199 12.96 -12.06 3.09
N SER A 200 12.50 -11.75 1.86
CA SER A 200 11.39 -12.38 1.09
C SER A 200 11.76 -12.97 -0.27
N GLY A 201 12.89 -13.65 -0.39
CA GLY A 201 12.88 -14.75 -1.36
C GLY A 201 11.70 -15.70 -1.08
N PHE A 202 11.32 -15.85 0.19
CA PHE A 202 10.26 -16.77 0.60
C PHE A 202 8.96 -16.04 0.84
N SER A 203 7.93 -16.43 0.10
CA SER A 203 6.58 -16.40 0.63
C SER A 203 6.54 -17.32 1.86
N ARG A 204 6.91 -16.80 3.03
CA ARG A 204 7.05 -17.59 4.27
C ARG A 204 5.73 -18.25 4.69
N LEU A 205 4.60 -17.85 4.11
CA LEU A 205 3.30 -18.46 4.33
C LEU A 205 3.08 -19.63 3.36
N PRO A 206 2.96 -20.88 3.87
CA PRO A 206 2.46 -21.98 3.07
C PRO A 206 1.11 -21.61 2.44
N GLY A 207 0.95 -21.83 1.13
CA GLY A 207 -0.26 -21.49 0.40
C GLY A 207 -0.25 -20.13 -0.31
N SER A 208 0.86 -19.38 -0.26
CA SER A 208 1.00 -18.16 -1.04
C SER A 208 1.01 -18.42 -2.56
N ILE A 209 0.43 -17.50 -3.32
CA ILE A 209 0.27 -17.55 -4.77
C ILE A 209 1.09 -16.39 -5.39
N PRO A 210 2.25 -16.66 -6.00
CA PRO A 210 2.99 -15.66 -6.74
C PRO A 210 2.36 -15.46 -8.14
N ILE A 211 2.26 -14.21 -8.56
CA ILE A 211 1.88 -13.81 -9.92
C ILE A 211 3.01 -12.93 -10.46
N ILE A 212 3.72 -13.45 -11.47
CA ILE A 212 4.86 -12.77 -12.07
C ILE A 212 4.42 -12.09 -13.34
N ALA A 213 4.05 -10.82 -13.22
CA ALA A 213 3.59 -10.01 -14.34
C ALA A 213 3.46 -8.54 -13.93
N ASP A 214 3.38 -7.68 -14.94
CA ASP A 214 3.13 -6.26 -14.74
C ASP A 214 1.78 -6.03 -14.06
N ILE A 215 1.78 -5.26 -12.95
CA ILE A 215 0.57 -4.96 -12.19
C ILE A 215 -0.45 -4.20 -13.05
N GLY A 216 -0.01 -3.28 -13.90
CA GLY A 216 -0.88 -2.52 -14.79
C GLY A 216 -1.65 -3.41 -15.77
N THR A 217 -1.13 -4.61 -16.02
CA THR A 217 -1.74 -5.63 -16.88
C THR A 217 -2.61 -6.61 -16.09
N ILE A 218 -2.12 -7.14 -14.97
CA ILE A 218 -2.85 -8.17 -14.20
C ILE A 218 -4.00 -7.61 -13.39
N TRP A 219 -3.82 -6.45 -12.77
CA TRP A 219 -4.84 -5.86 -11.92
C TRP A 219 -6.21 -5.68 -12.61
N PRO A 220 -6.30 -5.12 -13.83
CA PRO A 220 -7.60 -5.02 -14.51
C PRO A 220 -8.21 -6.37 -14.86
N ILE A 221 -7.40 -7.37 -15.24
CA ILE A 221 -7.89 -8.73 -15.52
C ILE A 221 -8.48 -9.34 -14.26
N LEU A 222 -7.76 -9.26 -13.13
CA LEU A 222 -8.21 -9.77 -11.85
C LEU A 222 -9.48 -9.05 -11.39
N ALA A 223 -9.49 -7.71 -11.43
CA ALA A 223 -10.64 -6.90 -11.07
C ALA A 223 -11.87 -7.25 -11.91
N TRP A 224 -11.71 -7.40 -13.22
CA TRP A 224 -12.80 -7.80 -14.12
C TRP A 224 -13.32 -9.19 -13.77
N GLN A 225 -12.46 -10.19 -13.65
CA GLN A 225 -12.89 -11.56 -13.31
C GLN A 225 -13.56 -11.67 -11.94
N VAL A 226 -13.05 -10.94 -10.94
CA VAL A 226 -13.66 -10.86 -9.61
C VAL A 226 -15.03 -10.17 -9.70
N SER A 227 -15.15 -9.08 -10.46
CA SER A 227 -16.42 -8.39 -10.65
C SER A 227 -17.48 -9.30 -11.28
N GLN A 228 -17.11 -10.12 -12.28
CA GLN A 228 -18.04 -11.07 -12.90
C GLN A 228 -18.52 -12.13 -11.91
N ARG A 229 -17.62 -12.67 -11.08
CA ARG A 229 -17.98 -13.67 -10.07
C ARG A 229 -18.78 -13.10 -8.90
N LEU A 230 -18.61 -11.82 -8.61
CA LEU A 230 -19.37 -11.10 -7.58
C LEU A 230 -20.62 -10.41 -8.14
N GLU A 231 -20.91 -10.56 -9.44
CA GLU A 231 -22.02 -9.90 -10.13
C GLU A 231 -22.01 -8.37 -9.97
N LEU A 232 -20.81 -7.79 -9.91
CA LEU A 232 -20.58 -6.36 -9.81
C LEU A 232 -20.34 -5.76 -11.19
N LYS A 233 -21.00 -4.65 -11.46
CA LYS A 233 -20.69 -3.81 -12.62
C LYS A 233 -19.51 -2.89 -12.28
N LEU A 234 -18.45 -2.98 -13.07
CA LEU A 234 -17.37 -1.99 -13.04
C LEU A 234 -17.71 -0.84 -13.99
N ASP A 235 -17.85 0.37 -13.46
CA ASP A 235 -18.02 1.58 -14.29
C ASP A 235 -16.70 2.04 -14.91
N TYR A 236 -15.57 1.49 -14.44
CA TYR A 236 -14.23 1.86 -14.85
C TYR A 236 -13.26 0.69 -14.69
N ILE A 237 -12.31 0.55 -15.61
CA ILE A 237 -11.22 -0.42 -15.55
C ILE A 237 -9.91 0.26 -15.93
N SER A 238 -8.82 -0.07 -15.22
CA SER A 238 -7.51 0.52 -15.46
C SER A 238 -6.82 -0.07 -16.69
N TYR A 239 -5.99 0.71 -17.37
CA TYR A 239 -5.14 0.26 -18.48
C TYR A 239 -3.66 0.52 -18.18
N PRO A 240 -2.73 -0.28 -18.73
CA PRO A 240 -1.30 -0.02 -18.60
C PRO A 240 -0.95 1.37 -19.14
N GLN A 241 -0.15 2.13 -18.38
CA GLN A 241 0.11 3.55 -18.65
C GLN A 241 0.81 3.84 -19.99
N SER A 242 1.43 2.84 -20.59
CA SER A 242 2.12 2.93 -21.88
C SER A 242 1.17 2.83 -23.08
N THR A 243 -0.05 2.31 -22.92
CA THR A 243 -1.01 2.16 -24.01
C THR A 243 -1.75 3.47 -24.31
N VAL A 244 -2.43 3.54 -25.46
CA VAL A 244 -3.26 4.69 -25.84
C VAL A 244 -4.41 4.86 -24.83
N GLU A 245 -5.05 3.76 -24.45
CA GLU A 245 -6.13 3.74 -23.45
C GLU A 245 -5.62 4.20 -22.10
N GLY A 246 -4.42 3.77 -21.68
CA GLY A 246 -3.78 4.24 -20.44
C GLY A 246 -3.44 5.72 -20.44
N GLN A 247 -3.05 6.28 -21.59
CA GLN A 247 -2.82 7.72 -21.76
C GLN A 247 -4.13 8.50 -21.65
N LEU A 248 -5.17 8.11 -22.39
CA LEU A 248 -6.51 8.71 -22.32
C LEU A 248 -7.10 8.64 -20.91
N MET A 249 -6.87 7.53 -20.23
CA MET A 249 -7.27 7.32 -18.85
C MET A 249 -6.60 8.32 -17.89
N ARG A 250 -5.29 8.58 -18.05
CA ARG A 250 -4.60 9.60 -17.23
C ARG A 250 -5.15 11.00 -17.47
N ASP A 251 -5.36 11.35 -18.74
CA ASP A 251 -5.93 12.66 -19.09
C ASP A 251 -7.33 12.84 -18.51
N TRP A 252 -8.14 11.78 -18.55
CA TRP A 252 -9.45 11.73 -17.92
C TRP A 252 -9.35 11.89 -16.40
N ILE A 253 -8.44 11.18 -15.71
CA ILE A 253 -8.23 11.31 -14.26
C ILE A 253 -7.91 12.77 -13.90
N VAL A 254 -6.99 13.41 -14.62
CA VAL A 254 -6.59 14.80 -14.38
C VAL A 254 -7.76 15.77 -14.53
N LYS A 255 -8.67 15.50 -15.47
CA LYS A 255 -9.84 16.34 -15.74
C LYS A 255 -10.98 16.10 -14.76
N GLU A 256 -11.30 14.84 -14.48
CA GLU A 256 -12.53 14.44 -13.79
C GLU A 256 -12.34 14.22 -12.29
N VAL A 257 -11.24 13.60 -11.85
CA VAL A 257 -11.02 13.28 -10.44
C VAL A 257 -10.59 14.53 -9.68
N LYS A 258 -11.39 14.93 -8.68
CA LYS A 258 -11.15 16.16 -7.93
C LYS A 258 -10.15 15.95 -6.80
N PHE A 259 -9.43 17.01 -6.47
CA PHE A 259 -8.62 17.05 -5.27
C PHE A 259 -9.50 17.01 -4.02
N ALA A 260 -8.92 16.62 -2.87
CA ALA A 260 -9.65 16.60 -1.60
C ALA A 260 -10.28 17.97 -1.26
N ASP A 261 -11.58 17.97 -1.03
CA ASP A 261 -12.38 19.13 -0.65
C ASP A 261 -12.25 19.39 0.86
N ARG A 262 -11.63 20.53 1.18
CA ARG A 262 -11.41 20.96 2.56
C ARG A 262 -12.73 21.27 3.25
N GLU A 263 -13.63 22.04 2.64
CA GLU A 263 -14.85 22.49 3.31
C GLU A 263 -15.76 21.30 3.62
N LYS A 264 -15.90 20.37 2.67
CA LYS A 264 -16.65 19.14 2.86
C LYS A 264 -16.09 18.30 4.02
N MET A 265 -14.78 18.15 4.10
CA MET A 265 -14.10 17.45 5.19
C MET A 265 -14.36 18.13 6.55
N PHE A 266 -14.22 19.46 6.62
CA PHE A 266 -14.48 20.19 7.86
C PHE A 266 -15.94 20.09 8.26
N ALA A 267 -16.90 20.19 7.33
CA ALA A 267 -18.32 20.05 7.64
C ALA A 267 -18.66 18.67 8.24
N ALA A 268 -17.93 17.61 7.88
CA ALA A 268 -18.14 16.27 8.41
C ALA A 268 -17.60 16.07 9.84
N PHE A 269 -16.58 16.82 10.25
CA PHE A 269 -15.80 16.53 11.47
C PHE A 269 -15.55 17.71 12.41
N ARG A 270 -16.02 18.91 12.04
CA ARG A 270 -15.99 20.07 12.90
C ARG A 270 -17.13 19.95 13.91
N LYS A 271 -16.75 19.74 15.17
CA LYS A 271 -17.65 19.88 16.32
C LYS A 271 -17.89 21.35 16.61
#